data_AF-C7GCA8-F1
#
_entry.id   AF-C7GCA8-F1
#
_cell.length_a   1.000
_cell.length_b   1.000
_cell.length_c   1.000
_cell.angle_alpha   90.00
_cell.angle_beta   90.00
_cell.angle_gamma   90.00
#
_symmetry.space_group_name_H-M   'P 1'
#
loop_
_entity.id
_entity.type
_entity.pdbx_description
1 polymer ?
#
loop_
_entity_poly.entity_id
_entity_poly.type
_entity_poly.pdbx_seq_one_letter_code
_entity_poly.pdbx_strand_id
1 'polypeptide(L)' 'MTHDIMDFIEYIHNEKQTSKNTEVSYERDLRKMNEYLEAQNVYGVSAVTETNLNAYVMF' A
#
# COMPACT_ATOMS: atom_id res chain seq x y z
N MET A 1 4.73 -4.52 5.59
CA MET A 1 3.52 -5.02 4.87
C MET A 1 3.83 -5.45 3.42
N THR A 2 5.07 -5.85 3.10
CA THR A 2 5.46 -6.13 1.70
C THR A 2 4.67 -7.28 1.06
N HIS A 3 4.38 -8.34 1.82
CA HIS A 3 3.58 -9.46 1.32
C HIS A 3 2.14 -9.04 1.04
N ASP A 4 1.52 -8.29 1.96
CA ASP A 4 0.15 -7.78 1.82
C ASP A 4 -0.01 -6.93 0.54
N ILE A 5 1.03 -6.15 0.19
CA ILE A 5 1.03 -5.36 -1.05
C ILE A 5 1.05 -6.28 -2.28
N MET A 6 1.85 -7.34 -2.29
CA MET A 6 1.91 -8.28 -3.41
C MET A 6 0.58 -9.02 -3.59
N ASP A 7 -0.03 -9.48 -2.50
CA ASP A 7 -1.32 -10.16 -2.51
C ASP A 7 -2.42 -9.23 -3.05
N PHE A 8 -2.37 -7.93 -2.69
CA PHE A 8 -3.29 -6.95 -3.24
C PHE A 8 -3.07 -6.69 -4.74
N ILE A 9 -1.82 -6.62 -5.20
CA ILE A 9 -1.51 -6.47 -6.63
C ILE A 9 -2.00 -7.68 -7.43
N GLU A 10 -1.80 -8.89 -6.92
CA GLU A 10 -2.33 -10.11 -7.53
C GLU A 10 -3.86 -10.10 -7.57
N TYR A 11 -4.52 -9.66 -6.49
CA TYR A 11 -5.97 -9.52 -6.45
C TYR A 11 -6.50 -8.55 -7.52
N ILE A 12 -5.91 -7.35 -7.66
CA ILE A 12 -6.40 -6.40 -8.69
C ILE A 12 -6.07 -6.86 -10.11
N HIS A 13 -4.98 -7.61 -10.30
CA HIS A 13 -4.66 -8.24 -11.57
C HIS A 13 -5.75 -9.27 -11.95
N ASN A 14 -6.03 -10.21 -11.06
CA ASN A 14 -6.92 -11.34 -11.34
C ASN A 14 -8.41 -10.95 -11.32
N GLU A 15 -8.85 -10.24 -10.29
CA GLU A 15 -10.28 -9.97 -10.06
C GLU A 15 -10.77 -8.68 -10.73
N LYS A 16 -9.88 -7.70 -10.88
CA LYS A 16 -10.22 -6.40 -11.47
C LYS A 16 -9.68 -6.22 -12.89
N GLN A 17 -8.87 -7.16 -13.38
CA GLN A 17 -8.29 -7.13 -14.73
C GLN A 17 -7.62 -5.77 -15.02
N THR A 18 -6.95 -5.20 -14.01
CA THR A 18 -6.31 -3.89 -14.13
C THR A 18 -5.18 -3.91 -15.16
N SER A 19 -4.92 -2.77 -15.81
CA SER A 19 -3.79 -2.68 -16.74
C SER A 19 -2.46 -2.79 -16.00
N LYS A 20 -1.42 -3.28 -16.69
CA LYS A 20 -0.08 -3.39 -16.10
C LYS A 20 0.46 -2.06 -15.58
N ASN A 21 0.18 -0.96 -16.28
CA ASN A 21 0.60 0.38 -15.86
C ASN A 21 -0.11 0.84 -14.58
N THR A 22 -1.38 0.45 -14.43
CA THR A 22 -2.16 0.70 -13.22
C THR A 22 -1.59 -0.09 -12.05
N GLU A 23 -1.34 -1.39 -12.22
CA GLU A 23 -0.72 -2.24 -11.19
C GLU A 23 0.61 -1.66 -10.69
N VAL A 24 1.50 -1.29 -11.62
CA VAL A 24 2.82 -0.71 -11.28
C VAL A 24 2.67 0.60 -10.51
N SER A 25 1.70 1.44 -10.89
CA SER A 25 1.44 2.69 -10.18
C SER A 25 0.93 2.44 -8.77
N TYR A 26 -0.02 1.50 -8.59
CA TYR A 26 -0.53 1.11 -7.28
C TYR A 26 0.57 0.51 -6.40
N GLU A 27 1.38 -0.41 -6.94
CA GLU A 27 2.47 -1.04 -6.20
C GLU A 27 3.46 0.00 -5.68
N ARG A 28 3.89 0.92 -6.56
CA ARG A 28 4.81 1.99 -6.20
C ARG A 28 4.25 2.87 -5.08
N ASP A 29 2.99 3.27 -5.19
CA ASP A 29 2.38 4.21 -4.25
C ASP A 29 2.12 3.53 -2.89
N LEU A 30 1.75 2.24 -2.88
CA LEU A 30 1.63 1.43 -1.67
C LEU A 30 2.98 1.17 -0.99
N ARG A 31 4.05 0.96 -1.76
CA ARG A 31 5.41 0.80 -1.20
C ARG A 31 5.88 2.07 -0.51
N LYS A 32 5.68 3.25 -1.13
CA LYS A 32 5.98 4.54 -0.51
C LYS A 32 5.20 4.75 0.79
N MET A 33 3.92 4.39 0.81
CA MET A 33 3.11 4.43 2.04
C MET A 33 3.66 3.49 3.11
N ASN A 34 4.05 2.26 2.74
CA ASN A 34 4.64 1.31 3.68
C ASN A 34 5.96 1.84 4.27
N GLU A 35 6.84 2.43 3.47
CA GLU A 35 8.07 3.07 3.96
C GLU A 35 7.78 4.20 4.96
N TYR A 36 6.79 5.04 4.67
CA TYR A 36 6.34 6.10 5.58
C TYR A 36 5.82 5.53 6.91
N LEU A 37 5.00 4.48 6.86
CA LEU A 37 4.43 3.83 8.04
C LEU A 37 5.50 3.13 8.88
N GLU A 38 6.49 2.49 8.24
CA GLU A 38 7.62 1.87 8.93
C GLU A 38 8.46 2.91 9.69
N ALA A 39 8.63 4.11 9.15
CA ALA A 39 9.29 5.22 9.85
C ALA A 39 8.51 5.69 11.10
N GLN A 40 7.22 5.38 11.20
CA GLN A 40 6.38 5.62 12.38
C GLN A 40 6.25 4.40 13.30
N ASN A 41 7.04 3.35 13.08
CA ASN A 41 6.99 2.07 13.79
C ASN A 41 5.68 1.28 13.56
N VAL A 42 5.03 1.48 12.41
CA VAL A 42 3.83 0.74 11.99
C VAL A 42 4.21 -0.30 10.94
N TYR A 43 4.32 -1.56 11.34
CA TYR A 43 4.86 -2.64 10.49
C TYR A 43 3.81 -3.56 9.86
N GLY A 44 2.56 -3.51 10.34
CA GLY A 44 1.48 -4.38 9.92
C GLY A 44 0.19 -3.64 9.65
N VAL A 45 -0.61 -4.13 8.69
CA VAL A 45 -1.86 -3.49 8.24
C VAL A 45 -2.85 -3.29 9.39
N SER A 46 -2.92 -4.25 10.32
CA SER A 46 -3.79 -4.16 11.51
C SER A 46 -3.40 -3.08 12.51
N ALA A 47 -2.17 -2.56 12.44
CA ALA A 47 -1.70 -1.46 13.28
C ALA A 47 -1.85 -0.09 12.61
N VAL A 48 -2.27 -0.05 11.34
CA VAL A 48 -2.50 1.20 10.61
C VAL A 48 -3.79 1.85 11.13
N THR A 49 -3.69 3.13 11.47
CA THR A 49 -4.84 3.94 11.90
C THR A 49 -5.21 4.98 10.85
N GLU A 50 -6.44 5.49 10.92
CA GLU A 50 -6.89 6.62 10.11
C GLU A 50 -5.97 7.84 10.28
N THR A 51 -5.48 8.09 11.50
CA THR A 51 -4.53 9.19 11.78
C THR A 51 -3.23 9.02 10.99
N ASN A 52 -2.66 7.81 10.91
CA ASN A 52 -1.46 7.57 10.12
C ASN A 52 -1.70 7.84 8.64
N LEU A 53 -2.83 7.38 8.10
CA LEU A 53 -3.18 7.56 6.69
C LEU A 53 -3.45 9.03 6.33
N ASN A 54 -4.19 9.74 7.19
CA ASN A 54 -4.42 11.17 7.00
C ASN A 54 -3.11 11.96 7.03
N ALA A 55 -2.19 11.62 7.95
CA ALA A 55 -0.88 12.24 8.01
C ALA A 55 -0.03 11.96 6.76
N TYR A 56 -0.10 10.75 6.18
CA TYR A 56 0.60 10.40 4.95
C TYR A 56 0.11 11.22 3.74
N VAL A 57 -1.21 11.39 3.60
CA VAL A 57 -1.80 12.14 2.47
C VAL A 57 -1.52 13.64 2.56
N MET A 58 -1.32 14.17 3.77
CA MET A 58 -1.00 15.59 4.00
C MET A 58 0.50 15.92 3.86
N PHE A 59 1.37 14.90 3.81
CA PHE A 59 2.82 15.06 3.67
C PHE A 59 3.23 15.16 2.20
#